data_AF-A0A355RAG9-F1
#
_entry.id   AF-A0A355RAG9-F1
#
_cell.length_a   1.000
_cell.length_b   1.000
_cell.length_c   1.000
_cell.angle_alpha   90.00
_cell.angle_beta   90.00
_cell.angle_gamma   90.00
#
_symmetry.space_group_name_H-M   'P 1'
#
loop_
_entity.id
_entity.type
_entity.pdbx_description
1 polymer ?
#
loop_
_entity_poly.entity_id
_entity_poly.type
_entity_poly.pdbx_seq_one_letter_code
_entity_poly.pdbx_strand_id
1 'polypeptide(L)'
;SQLGVDKVHDVRNYLKKGKLWEAFEADERVILLIDEIDKADIEFPNDLLQELDKMEFYVYEIDETIKAKQRPIIIITSNNEKELPDAFLRRCFFHYIAFP
;
A
#
# COMPACT_ATOMS: atom_id res chain seq x y z
N SER A 1 42.24 -5.28 7.98
CA SER A 1 41.08 -6.11 7.63
C SER A 1 40.14 -5.28 6.78
N GLN A 2 40.13 -5.53 5.47
CA GLN A 2 39.33 -4.80 4.46
C GLN A 2 37.87 -5.27 4.48
N LEU A 3 37.20 -5.11 5.62
CA LEU A 3 35.81 -5.50 5.78
C LEU A 3 35.10 -4.35 6.50
N GLY A 4 34.26 -3.60 5.78
CA GLY A 4 33.14 -2.91 6.43
C GLY A 4 32.77 -1.49 6.00
N VAL A 5 33.52 -0.81 5.13
CA VAL A 5 33.21 0.62 4.82
C VAL A 5 32.17 0.77 3.70
N ASP A 6 32.11 -0.17 2.75
CA ASP A 6 31.24 -0.03 1.56
C ASP A 6 29.75 -0.35 1.80
N LYS A 7 29.39 -1.02 2.91
CA LYS A 7 27.98 -1.33 3.23
C LYS A 7 27.22 -0.19 3.90
N VAL A 8 27.92 0.88 4.32
CA VAL A 8 27.33 2.02 5.05
C VAL A 8 26.66 3.02 4.10
N HIS A 9 26.89 2.91 2.79
CA HIS A 9 26.40 3.87 1.80
C HIS A 9 25.14 3.46 1.03
N ASP A 10 24.61 2.24 1.23
CA ASP A 10 23.36 1.82 0.59
C ASP A 10 22.17 2.02 1.53
N VAL A 11 21.37 3.06 1.26
CA VAL A 11 20.14 3.41 1.99
C VAL A 11 19.16 2.24 2.04
N ARG A 12 19.16 1.35 1.03
CA ARG A 12 18.28 0.18 0.96
C ARG A 12 18.44 -0.74 2.16
N ASN A 13 19.63 -0.82 2.76
CA ASN A 13 19.88 -1.67 3.93
C ASN A 13 19.12 -1.23 5.19
N TYR A 14 18.61 0.01 5.20
CA TYR A 14 17.88 0.59 6.32
C TYR A 14 16.37 0.71 6.05
N LEU A 15 15.92 0.41 4.83
CA LEU A 15 14.51 0.42 4.48
C LEU A 15 13.83 -0.88 4.90
N LYS A 16 12.70 -0.74 5.60
CA LYS A 16 11.82 -1.86 5.92
C LYS A 16 10.60 -1.81 5.02
N LYS A 17 10.43 -2.84 4.20
CA LYS A 17 9.28 -2.97 3.30
C LYS A 17 8.00 -3.15 4.13
N GLY A 18 6.99 -2.35 3.82
CA GLY A 18 5.63 -2.50 4.33
C GLY A 18 4.82 -3.51 3.52
N LYS A 19 3.59 -3.81 3.95
CA LYS A 19 2.73 -4.82 3.31
C LYS A 19 2.35 -4.50 1.86
N LEU A 20 2.14 -3.22 1.54
CA LEU A 20 1.89 -2.78 0.17
C LEU A 20 3.09 -3.06 -0.75
N TRP A 21 4.30 -2.74 -0.28
CA TRP A 21 5.53 -3.03 -1.01
C TRP A 21 5.70 -4.53 -1.23
N GLU A 22 5.62 -5.32 -0.16
CA GLU A 22 5.70 -6.79 -0.24
C GLU A 22 4.71 -7.35 -1.26
N ALA A 23 3.47 -6.84 -1.29
CA ALA A 23 2.45 -7.27 -2.24
C ALA A 23 2.76 -6.86 -3.69
N PHE A 24 3.38 -5.70 -3.92
CA PHE A 24 3.71 -5.22 -5.27
C PHE A 24 4.90 -5.98 -5.87
N GLU A 25 5.86 -6.39 -5.05
CA GLU A 25 7.00 -7.18 -5.51
C GLU A 25 6.75 -8.69 -5.56
N ALA A 26 5.59 -9.17 -5.11
CA ALA A 26 5.26 -10.59 -5.11
C ALA A 26 5.29 -11.17 -6.54
N ASP A 27 5.94 -12.32 -6.71
CA ASP A 27 6.04 -13.01 -8.00
C ASP A 27 4.72 -13.69 -8.40
N GLU A 28 3.86 -13.98 -7.42
CA GLU A 28 2.51 -14.53 -7.59
C GLU A 28 1.44 -13.49 -7.22
N ARG A 29 0.22 -13.67 -7.74
CA ARG A 29 -0.90 -12.78 -7.38
C ARG A 29 -1.32 -13.05 -5.93
N VAL A 30 -1.19 -12.04 -5.09
CA VAL A 30 -1.57 -12.10 -3.66
C VAL A 30 -2.85 -11.32 -3.37
N ILE A 31 -3.38 -11.53 -2.16
CA ILE A 31 -4.46 -10.72 -1.58
C ILE A 31 -3.84 -9.77 -0.57
N LEU A 32 -4.12 -8.47 -0.70
CA LEU A 32 -3.76 -7.44 0.27
C LEU A 32 -5.02 -6.98 1.02
N LEU A 33 -5.02 -7.14 2.34
CA LEU A 33 -6.07 -6.65 3.21
C LEU A 33 -5.65 -5.31 3.81
N ILE A 34 -6.47 -4.27 3.62
CA ILE A 34 -6.36 -2.99 4.31
C ILE A 34 -7.51 -2.94 5.31
N ASP A 35 -7.18 -3.06 6.59
CA ASP A 35 -8.17 -3.17 7.64
C ASP A 35 -8.57 -1.79 8.19
N GLU A 36 -9.85 -1.63 8.54
CA GLU A 36 -10.41 -0.45 9.23
C GLU A 36 -9.92 0.90 8.65
N ILE A 37 -10.02 1.06 7.32
CA ILE A 37 -9.44 2.22 6.63
C ILE A 37 -10.02 3.57 7.10
N ASP A 38 -11.22 3.56 7.67
CA ASP A 38 -11.91 4.71 8.26
C ASP A 38 -11.28 5.21 9.57
N LYS A 39 -10.44 4.41 10.22
CA LYS A 39 -9.68 4.85 11.41
C LYS A 39 -8.45 5.66 11.05
N ALA A 40 -7.97 5.58 9.81
CA ALA A 40 -6.85 6.39 9.33
C ALA A 40 -7.21 7.89 9.29
N ASP A 41 -6.17 8.72 9.12
CA ASP A 41 -6.33 10.15 8.90
C ASP A 41 -7.07 10.42 7.58
N ILE A 42 -7.79 11.55 7.50
CA ILE A 42 -8.68 11.87 6.37
C ILE A 42 -7.95 11.96 5.01
N GLU A 43 -6.66 12.25 5.03
CA GLU A 43 -5.82 12.36 3.83
C GLU A 43 -5.43 10.98 3.29
N PHE A 44 -5.28 9.98 4.16
CA PHE A 44 -4.76 8.67 3.80
C PHE A 44 -5.55 7.93 2.71
N PRO A 45 -6.90 7.85 2.75
CA PRO A 45 -7.65 7.22 1.66
C PRO A 45 -7.45 7.93 0.32
N ASN A 46 -7.33 9.27 0.33
CA ASN A 46 -7.12 10.03 -0.90
C ASN A 46 -5.71 9.83 -1.44
N ASP A 47 -4.70 9.80 -0.56
CA ASP A 47 -3.32 9.55 -0.95
C ASP A 47 -3.22 8.21 -1.66
N LEU A 48 -3.79 7.14 -1.08
CA LEU A 48 -3.81 5.80 -1.65
C LEU A 48 -4.44 5.70 -3.05
N LEU A 49 -5.25 6.68 -3.48
CA LEU A 49 -5.94 6.60 -4.77
C LEU A 49 -4.99 6.41 -5.93
N GLN A 50 -3.85 7.11 -5.90
CA GLN A 50 -2.90 7.06 -7.00
C GLN A 50 -2.18 5.72 -7.05
N GLU A 51 -1.76 5.20 -5.90
CA GLU A 51 -1.07 3.91 -5.80
C GLU A 51 -2.00 2.77 -6.18
N LEU A 52 -3.27 2.83 -5.78
CA LEU A 52 -4.28 1.83 -6.13
C LEU A 52 -4.72 1.94 -7.61
N ASP A 53 -4.73 3.12 -8.22
CA ASP A 53 -5.05 3.28 -9.65
C ASP A 53 -3.90 2.83 -10.56
N LYS A 54 -2.68 3.25 -10.23
CA LYS A 54 -1.47 2.99 -11.03
C LYS A 54 -0.81 1.66 -10.72
N MET A 55 -1.11 1.07 -9.57
CA MET A 55 -0.42 -0.11 -9.05
C MET A 55 1.08 0.14 -8.96
N GLU A 56 1.47 1.36 -8.55
CA GLU A 56 2.84 1.75 -8.29
C GLU A 56 2.93 2.88 -7.26
N PHE A 57 4.03 2.99 -6.55
CA PHE A 57 4.32 4.09 -5.62
C PHE A 57 5.80 4.49 -5.70
N TYR A 58 6.10 5.74 -5.31
CA TYR A 58 7.45 6.26 -5.32
C TYR A 58 8.11 6.15 -3.95
N VAL A 59 9.36 5.69 -3.91
CA VAL A 59 10.16 5.60 -2.70
C VAL A 59 11.27 6.64 -2.79
N TYR A 60 11.07 7.75 -2.10
CA TYR A 60 11.96 8.91 -2.16
C TYR A 60 13.36 8.61 -1.64
N GLU A 61 13.48 7.74 -0.64
CA GLU A 61 14.76 7.39 0.00
C GLU A 61 15.73 6.70 -0.96
N ILE A 62 15.23 6.08 -2.04
CA ILE A 62 16.04 5.37 -3.03
C ILE A 62 15.78 5.83 -4.46
N ASP A 63 15.03 6.92 -4.64
CA ASP A 63 14.70 7.51 -5.95
C ASP A 63 14.11 6.50 -6.94
N GLU A 64 13.20 5.62 -6.46
CA GLU A 64 12.70 4.48 -7.23
C GLU A 64 11.17 4.37 -7.20
N THR A 65 10.56 4.11 -8.35
CA THR A 65 9.15 3.74 -8.45
C THR A 65 8.99 2.22 -8.33
N ILE A 66 8.27 1.76 -7.31
CA ILE A 66 7.91 0.36 -7.13
C ILE A 66 6.59 0.10 -7.83
N LYS A 67 6.60 -0.77 -8.84
CA LYS A 67 5.42 -1.17 -9.61
C LYS A 67 5.03 -2.61 -9.31
N ALA A 68 3.73 -2.87 -9.20
CA ALA A 68 3.23 -4.22 -8.97
C ALA A 68 3.59 -5.17 -10.12
N LYS A 69 4.35 -6.23 -9.83
CA LYS A 69 4.66 -7.30 -10.80
C LYS A 69 3.40 -8.06 -11.21
N GLN A 70 2.60 -8.43 -10.21
CA GLN A 70 1.28 -9.02 -10.37
C GLN A 70 0.28 -8.11 -9.67
N ARG A 71 -0.76 -7.65 -10.38
CA ARG A 71 -1.80 -6.82 -9.76
C ARG A 71 -2.48 -7.59 -8.62
N PRO A 72 -2.34 -7.17 -7.34
CA PRO A 72 -2.93 -7.87 -6.22
C PRO A 72 -4.45 -7.71 -6.22
N ILE A 73 -5.14 -8.63 -5.55
CA ILE A 73 -6.55 -8.43 -5.17
C ILE A 73 -6.55 -7.65 -3.87
N ILE A 74 -7.13 -6.46 -3.87
CA ILE A 74 -7.14 -5.57 -2.72
C ILE A 74 -8.51 -5.64 -2.06
N ILE A 75 -8.53 -6.03 -0.79
CA ILE A 75 -9.71 -6.06 0.05
C ILE A 75 -9.54 -4.95 1.08
N ILE A 76 -10.51 -4.07 1.17
CA ILE A 76 -10.54 -2.98 2.14
C ILE A 76 -11.74 -3.20 3.04
N THR A 77 -11.56 -3.08 4.35
CA THR A 77 -12.64 -3.14 5.34
C THR A 77 -12.81 -1.78 5.99
N SER A 78 -14.03 -1.50 6.46
CA SER A 78 -14.39 -0.30 7.19
C SER A 78 -15.54 -0.66 8.12
N ASN A 79 -15.54 -0.08 9.31
CA ASN A 79 -16.65 -0.17 10.26
C ASN A 79 -17.71 0.91 10.03
N ASN A 80 -17.56 1.72 8.97
CA ASN A 80 -18.35 2.91 8.69
C ASN A 80 -18.38 3.90 9.87
N GLU A 81 -17.26 4.01 10.61
CA GLU A 81 -17.10 4.97 11.71
C GLU A 81 -16.92 6.41 11.20
N LYS A 82 -16.27 6.55 10.04
CA LYS A 82 -16.11 7.81 9.30
C LYS A 82 -16.47 7.58 7.84
N GLU A 83 -17.10 8.57 7.22
CA GLU A 83 -17.37 8.54 5.79
C GLU A 83 -16.07 8.59 5.00
N LEU A 84 -15.92 7.66 4.05
CA LEU A 84 -14.81 7.67 3.11
C LEU A 84 -15.10 8.65 1.97
N PRO A 85 -14.08 9.35 1.43
CA PRO A 85 -14.28 10.30 0.34
C PRO A 85 -14.92 9.63 -0.89
N ASP A 86 -15.88 10.29 -1.54
CA ASP A 86 -16.54 9.77 -2.74
C ASP A 86 -15.55 9.36 -3.84
N ALA A 87 -14.41 10.04 -3.94
CA ALA A 87 -13.37 9.71 -4.90
C ALA A 87 -12.75 8.32 -4.64
N PHE A 88 -12.57 7.96 -3.37
CA PHE A 88 -12.20 6.61 -2.96
C PHE A 88 -13.32 5.65 -3.29
N LEU A 89 -14.56 6.03 -2.95
CA LEU A 89 -15.69 5.15 -3.12
C LEU A 89 -15.89 4.75 -4.60
N ARG A 90 -15.86 5.71 -5.53
CA ARG A 90 -16.07 5.46 -6.96
C ARG A 90 -15.05 4.50 -7.61
N ARG A 91 -13.97 4.14 -6.93
CA ARG A 91 -12.93 3.21 -7.42
C ARG A 91 -13.02 1.81 -6.80
N CYS A 92 -13.99 1.60 -5.91
CA CYS A 92 -14.19 0.33 -5.21
C CYS A 92 -15.54 -0.30 -5.57
N PHE A 93 -15.59 -1.63 -5.53
CA PHE A 93 -16.84 -2.37 -5.46
C PHE A 93 -17.25 -2.53 -4.00
N PHE A 94 -18.46 -2.08 -3.65
CA PHE A 94 -18.96 -2.15 -2.28
C PHE A 94 -19.71 -3.44 -2.00
N HIS A 95 -19.37 -4.04 -0.87
CA HIS A 95 -20.15 -5.11 -0.27
C HIS A 95 -20.44 -4.75 1.17
N TYR A 96 -21.71 -4.59 1.51
CA TYR A 96 -22.15 -4.35 2.88
C TYR A 96 -22.38 -5.70 3.58
N ILE A 97 -21.74 -5.88 4.73
CA ILE A 97 -21.92 -7.05 5.58
C ILE A 97 -22.94 -6.67 6.66
N ALA A 98 -24.12 -7.28 6.61
CA ALA A 98 -25.13 -7.10 7.64
C ALA A 98 -24.65 -7.71 8.97
N PHE A 99 -24.76 -6.94 10.05
CA PHE A 99 -24.51 -7.45 11.40
C PHE A 99 -25.68 -8.35 11.85
N PRO A 100 -25.43 -9.51 12.49
CA PRO A 100 -26.48 -10.39 12.99
C PRO A 100 -27.27 -9.82 14.17
#